data_AF-A0A952QKC3-F1
#
_entry.id   AF-A0A952QKC3-F1
#
_cell.length_a   1.000
_cell.length_b   1.000
_cell.length_c   1.000
_cell.angle_alpha   90.00
_cell.angle_beta   90.00
_cell.angle_gamma   90.00
#
_symmetry.space_group_name_H-M   'P 1'
#
loop_
_entity.id
_entity.type
_entity.pdbx_description
1 polymer ?
#
loop_
_entity_poly.entity_id
_entity_poly.type
_entity_poly.pdbx_seq_one_letter_code
_entity_poly.pdbx_strand_id
1 'polypeptide(L)'
;MSSLAEKLLSVMNEESPGVFERLQDWYLGECDGDWEHSYGVKIDTLDNPGWIVTIDLAGTRWEGLELARIIIERSEQDWAQYEVAQDQFIGCG
;
A
#
# COMPACT_ATOMS: atom_id res chain seq x y z
N MET A 1 -17.84 -34.95 11.87
CA MET A 1 -17.44 -34.09 10.74
C MET A 1 -16.18 -33.36 11.18
N SER A 2 -15.05 -33.59 10.52
CA SER A 2 -13.73 -33.22 11.03
C SER A 2 -13.45 -31.73 10.92
N SER A 3 -12.81 -31.16 11.96
CA SER A 3 -12.23 -29.81 12.00
C SER A 3 -11.39 -29.45 10.77
N LEU A 4 -10.87 -30.45 10.04
CA LEU A 4 -10.15 -30.26 8.79
C LEU A 4 -11.03 -29.68 7.67
N ALA A 5 -12.32 -30.06 7.61
CA ALA A 5 -13.25 -29.55 6.62
C ALA A 5 -13.63 -28.09 6.92
N GLU A 6 -13.78 -27.72 8.20
CA GLU A 6 -13.99 -26.32 8.62
C GLU A 6 -12.75 -25.46 8.36
N LYS A 7 -11.53 -25.99 8.63
CA LYS A 7 -10.26 -25.34 8.29
C LYS A 7 -10.06 -25.19 6.78
N LEU A 8 -10.46 -26.18 5.98
CA LEU A 8 -10.39 -26.07 4.52
C LEU A 8 -11.43 -25.08 4.00
N LEU A 9 -12.65 -25.08 4.52
CA LEU A 9 -13.69 -24.11 4.16
C LEU A 9 -13.30 -22.68 4.55
N SER A 10 -12.59 -22.46 5.66
CA SER A 10 -12.08 -21.13 6.01
C SER A 10 -10.99 -20.66 5.05
N VAL A 11 -10.06 -21.55 4.68
CA VAL A 11 -8.99 -21.26 3.69
C VAL A 11 -9.56 -21.06 2.29
N MET A 12 -10.68 -21.71 1.95
CA MET A 12 -11.34 -21.58 0.65
C MET A 12 -12.35 -20.42 0.58
N ASN A 13 -12.62 -19.74 1.70
CA ASN A 13 -13.51 -18.57 1.79
C ASN A 13 -12.76 -17.24 2.02
N GLU A 14 -11.43 -17.21 1.85
CA GLU A 14 -10.69 -15.95 1.90
C GLU A 14 -10.98 -15.14 0.63
N GLU A 15 -12.00 -14.29 0.69
CA GLU A 15 -12.02 -13.05 -0.07
C GLU A 15 -10.61 -12.43 0.07
N SER A 16 -9.95 -12.12 -1.06
CA SER A 16 -8.59 -11.56 -1.01
C SER A 16 -8.57 -10.40 -0.02
N PRO A 17 -7.59 -10.33 0.91
CA PRO A 17 -7.57 -9.29 1.93
C PRO A 17 -7.74 -7.95 1.23
N GLY A 18 -8.70 -7.16 1.72
CA GLY A 18 -9.03 -5.85 1.21
C GLY A 18 -7.79 -4.96 1.16
N VAL A 19 -7.86 -3.90 0.36
CA VAL A 19 -6.72 -3.01 0.16
C VAL A 19 -6.20 -2.41 1.48
N PHE A 20 -7.09 -2.14 2.44
CA PHE A 20 -6.72 -1.66 3.77
C PHE A 20 -6.00 -2.72 4.61
N GLU A 21 -6.47 -3.97 4.61
CA GLU A 21 -5.78 -5.06 5.31
C GLU A 21 -4.37 -5.28 4.74
N ARG A 22 -4.22 -5.28 3.41
CA ARG A 22 -2.89 -5.40 2.78
C ARG A 22 -1.96 -4.24 3.14
N LEU A 23 -2.48 -3.02 3.28
CA LEU A 23 -1.69 -1.86 3.68
C LEU A 23 -1.29 -1.95 5.16
N GLN A 24 -2.18 -2.43 6.03
CA GLN A 24 -1.90 -2.68 7.44
C GLN A 24 -0.85 -3.78 7.62
N ASP A 25 -0.97 -4.89 6.88
CA ASP A 25 -0.01 -5.98 6.88
C ASP A 25 1.36 -5.53 6.38
N TRP A 26 1.39 -4.70 5.34
CA TRP A 26 2.63 -4.09 4.86
C TRP A 26 3.25 -3.21 5.94
N TYR A 27 2.48 -2.27 6.51
CA TYR A 27 2.96 -1.38 7.57
C TYR A 27 3.54 -2.16 8.76
N LEU A 28 2.82 -3.18 9.23
CA LEU A 28 3.28 -4.04 10.33
C LEU A 28 4.59 -4.76 9.98
N GLY A 29 4.78 -5.14 8.72
CA GLY A 29 5.98 -5.79 8.22
C GLY A 29 7.22 -4.89 8.19
N GLU A 30 7.04 -3.56 8.14
CA GLU A 30 8.14 -2.61 8.17
C GLU A 30 8.44 -2.07 9.60
N CYS A 31 7.55 -2.29 10.58
CA CYS A 31 7.82 -1.93 11.97
C CYS A 31 8.97 -2.76 12.56
N ASP A 32 10.04 -2.08 12.98
CA ASP A 32 11.23 -2.70 13.57
C ASP A 32 11.59 -2.16 14.97
N GLY A 33 10.82 -1.19 15.49
CA GLY A 33 11.06 -0.54 16.77
C GLY A 33 11.58 0.89 16.64
N ASP A 34 12.09 1.27 15.46
CA ASP A 34 12.57 2.62 15.17
C ASP A 34 11.81 3.27 14.00
N TRP A 35 11.50 2.47 12.96
CA TRP A 35 10.89 2.95 11.73
C TRP A 35 9.54 3.65 11.97
N GLU A 36 8.67 3.04 12.76
CA GLU A 36 7.32 3.53 13.05
C GLU A 36 7.29 4.86 13.83
N HIS A 37 8.43 5.27 14.40
CA HIS A 37 8.54 6.53 15.13
C HIS A 37 8.91 7.71 14.22
N SER A 38 9.47 7.44 13.04
CA SER A 38 10.02 8.46 12.14
C SER A 38 9.35 8.48 10.75
N TYR A 39 8.77 7.36 10.35
CA TYR A 39 8.27 7.11 9.01
C TYR A 39 6.86 6.53 9.05
N GLY A 40 6.17 6.54 7.90
CA GLY A 40 4.86 5.91 7.83
C GLY A 40 4.15 6.05 6.51
N VAL A 41 2.82 6.00 6.60
CA VAL A 41 1.90 6.18 5.48
C VAL A 41 1.09 7.45 5.72
N LYS A 42 1.11 8.37 4.76
CA LYS A 42 0.28 9.57 4.73
C LYS A 42 -0.77 9.45 3.63
N ILE A 43 -2.01 9.77 3.96
CA ILE A 43 -3.11 9.92 3.01
C ILE A 43 -3.61 11.37 3.09
N ASP A 44 -3.73 12.03 1.95
CA ASP A 44 -4.19 13.42 1.85
C ASP A 44 -5.12 13.59 0.65
N THR A 45 -5.78 14.74 0.56
CA THR A 45 -6.58 15.11 -0.61
C THR A 45 -5.76 15.88 -1.63
N LEU A 46 -6.13 15.79 -2.90
CA LEU A 46 -5.62 16.67 -3.95
C LEU A 46 -6.55 17.88 -4.16
N ASP A 47 -6.02 18.96 -4.73
CA ASP A 47 -6.81 20.16 -5.09
C ASP A 47 -7.85 19.87 -6.19
N ASN A 48 -7.61 18.82 -6.98
CA ASN A 48 -8.54 18.24 -7.95
C ASN A 48 -9.09 16.94 -7.34
N PRO A 49 -10.35 16.52 -7.59
CA PRO A 49 -10.91 15.32 -6.97
C PRO A 49 -9.96 14.13 -7.07
N GLY A 50 -9.57 13.58 -5.92
CA GLY A 50 -8.60 12.50 -5.82
C GLY A 50 -7.89 12.49 -4.48
N TRP A 51 -7.12 11.44 -4.28
CA TRP A 51 -6.32 11.20 -3.09
C TRP A 51 -4.85 11.13 -3.47
N ILE A 52 -4.00 11.46 -2.50
CA ILE A 52 -2.58 11.18 -2.56
C ILE A 52 -2.21 10.27 -1.39
N VAL A 53 -1.44 9.22 -1.70
CA VAL A 53 -0.84 8.33 -0.72
C VAL A 53 0.67 8.48 -0.84
N THR A 54 1.31 8.81 0.27
CA THR A 54 2.78 8.86 0.38
C THR A 54 3.21 7.83 1.40
N ILE A 55 4.18 7.00 1.03
CA ILE A 55 4.71 5.94 1.88
C ILE A 55 6.21 6.13 1.94
N ASP A 56 6.75 6.33 3.13
CA ASP A 56 8.19 6.37 3.34
C ASP A 56 8.78 4.98 3.11
N LEU A 57 9.92 4.92 2.43
CA LEU A 57 10.66 3.70 2.12
C LEU A 57 12.06 3.70 2.74
N ALA A 58 12.52 4.85 3.25
CA ALA A 58 13.76 4.94 4.03
C ALA A 58 13.67 3.98 5.23
N GLY A 59 14.73 3.24 5.51
CA GLY A 59 14.78 2.21 6.54
C GLY A 59 14.06 0.90 6.18
N THR A 60 13.37 0.83 5.03
CA THR A 60 12.74 -0.42 4.55
C THR A 60 13.65 -1.14 3.56
N ARG A 61 13.28 -2.37 3.18
CA ARG A 61 13.97 -3.10 2.09
C ARG A 61 13.90 -2.44 0.71
N TRP A 62 13.10 -1.37 0.57
CA TRP A 62 12.91 -0.62 -0.67
C TRP A 62 13.66 0.71 -0.69
N GLU A 63 14.44 1.02 0.35
CA GLU A 63 15.32 2.20 0.37
C GLU A 63 16.23 2.22 -0.87
N GLY A 64 16.38 3.40 -1.48
CA GLY A 64 17.15 3.62 -2.69
C GLY A 64 16.50 3.11 -3.98
N LEU A 65 15.28 2.56 -3.92
CA LEU A 65 14.52 2.26 -5.12
C LEU A 65 14.14 3.56 -5.83
N GLU A 66 14.37 3.61 -7.14
CA GLU A 66 13.95 4.72 -7.99
C GLU A 66 13.02 4.16 -9.08
N LEU A 67 11.84 4.76 -9.20
CA LEU A 67 10.85 4.41 -10.22
C LEU A 67 10.31 5.70 -10.84
N ALA A 68 10.65 5.91 -12.11
CA ALA A 68 10.12 7.02 -12.88
C ALA A 68 8.59 6.96 -12.93
N ARG A 69 7.95 8.14 -12.96
CA ARG A 69 6.50 8.29 -12.93
C ARG A 69 5.79 7.45 -13.99
N ILE A 70 4.81 6.68 -13.53
CA ILE A 70 3.89 5.91 -14.36
C ILE A 70 2.51 6.57 -14.27
N ILE A 71 1.85 6.72 -15.41
CA ILE A 71 0.51 7.30 -15.53
C ILE A 71 -0.41 6.26 -16.15
N ILE A 72 -1.58 6.07 -15.53
CA ILE A 72 -2.64 5.18 -15.97
C ILE A 72 -3.92 5.99 -16.09
N GLU A 73 -4.42 6.17 -17.31
CA GLU A 73 -5.67 6.88 -17.60
C GLU A 73 -6.68 5.91 -18.20
N ARG A 74 -7.68 5.50 -17.41
CA ARG A 74 -8.79 4.65 -17.88
C ARG A 74 -10.04 5.49 -18.16
N SER A 75 -10.30 6.49 -17.33
CA SER A 75 -11.33 7.53 -17.52
C SER A 75 -11.05 8.76 -16.67
N GLU A 76 -11.89 9.80 -16.76
CA GLU A 76 -11.82 10.99 -15.90
C GLU A 76 -11.99 10.68 -14.40
N GLN A 77 -12.71 9.60 -14.05
CA GLN A 77 -12.95 9.18 -12.65
C GLN A 77 -12.20 7.89 -12.29
N ASP A 78 -11.38 7.36 -13.19
CA ASP A 78 -10.56 6.16 -12.99
C ASP A 78 -9.19 6.41 -13.63
N TRP A 79 -8.34 7.03 -12.84
CA TRP A 79 -6.97 7.34 -13.19
C TRP A 79 -6.08 7.04 -12.01
N ALA A 80 -4.80 6.80 -12.29
CA ALA A 80 -3.79 6.69 -11.27
C ALA A 80 -2.46 7.16 -11.82
N GLN A 81 -1.64 7.76 -10.98
CA GLN A 81 -0.22 7.96 -11.27
C GLN A 81 0.59 7.59 -10.04
N TYR A 82 1.78 7.06 -10.24
CA TYR A 82 2.68 6.80 -9.12
C TYR A 82 4.14 6.84 -9.54
N GLU A 83 5.00 7.10 -8.56
CA GLU A 83 6.45 7.10 -8.70
C GLU A 83 7.10 6.66 -7.39
N VAL A 84 8.38 6.33 -7.47
CA VAL A 84 9.24 6.19 -6.29
C VAL A 84 10.42 7.12 -6.49
N ALA A 85 10.58 8.09 -5.59
CA ALA A 85 11.66 9.06 -5.62
C ALA A 85 11.98 9.51 -4.20
N GLN A 86 13.25 9.78 -3.90
CA GLN A 86 13.68 10.29 -2.59
C GLN A 86 13.22 9.42 -1.41
N ASP A 87 13.34 8.09 -1.56
CA ASP A 87 12.91 7.11 -0.57
C ASP A 87 11.42 7.22 -0.20
N GLN A 88 10.58 7.66 -1.13
CA GLN A 88 9.14 7.70 -0.95
C GLN A 88 8.42 7.11 -2.15
N PHE A 89 7.44 6.24 -1.91
CA PHE A 89 6.40 5.95 -2.88
C PHE A 89 5.34 7.04 -2.83
N ILE A 90 4.97 7.58 -3.99
CA ILE A 90 3.95 8.61 -4.13
C ILE A 90 2.93 8.11 -5.14
N GLY A 91 1.68 7.94 -4.73
CA GLY A 91 0.58 7.53 -5.59
C GLY A 91 -0.59 8.52 -5.53
N CYS A 92 -1.18 8.82 -6.68
CA CYS A 92 -2.38 9.66 -6.82
C CYS A 92 -3.44 8.94 -7.64
N GLY A 93 -4.72 9.19 -7.35
CA GLY A 93 -5.87 8.68 -8.09
C GLY A 93 -7.20 9.04 -7.44
#